data_AF-A0A7C5QAS4-F1
#
_entry.id   AF-A0A7C5QAS4-F1
#
_cell.length_a   1.000
_cell.length_b   1.000
_cell.length_c   1.000
_cell.angle_alpha   90.00
_cell.angle_beta   90.00
_cell.angle_gamma   90.00
#
_symmetry.space_group_name_H-M   'P 1'
#
loop_
_entity.id
_entity.type
_entity.pdbx_description
1 polymer ?
#
loop_
_entity_poly.entity_id
_entity_poly.type
_entity_poly.pdbx_seq_one_letter_code
_entity_poly.pdbx_strand_id
1 'polypeptide(L)'
;MKVNVYIGIWAVLMLATVVELAILRLPMTLSLVVSGIIGLAFLKAVLIALFYQHLLMETRWIKLLYAVAVLIAVGLIVGMVTSIAR
;
A
#
# COMPACT_ATOMS: atom_id res chain seq x y z
N MET A 1 -5.49 -9.04 -18.96
CA MET A 1 -4.19 -8.32 -19.09
C MET A 1 -3.13 -9.30 -19.59
N LYS A 2 -2.08 -8.84 -20.27
CA LYS A 2 -0.99 -9.72 -20.75
C LYS A 2 -0.05 -10.11 -19.60
N VAL A 3 0.45 -11.34 -19.61
CA VAL A 3 1.37 -11.89 -18.58
C VAL A 3 2.60 -11.00 -18.35
N ASN A 4 3.14 -10.40 -19.42
CA ASN A 4 4.30 -9.51 -19.32
C ASN A 4 4.07 -8.30 -18.41
N VAL A 5 2.83 -7.79 -18.34
CA VAL A 5 2.48 -6.66 -17.47
C VAL A 5 2.49 -7.09 -16.01
N TYR A 6 1.96 -8.28 -15.70
CA TYR A 6 2.02 -8.85 -14.35
C TYR A 6 3.46 -9.03 -13.86
N ILE A 7 4.32 -9.58 -14.72
CA ILE A 7 5.75 -9.77 -14.38
C ILE A 7 6.43 -8.41 -14.16
N GLY A 8 6.10 -7.39 -14.97
CA GLY A 8 6.60 -6.04 -14.79
C GLY A 8 6.20 -5.43 -13.43
N ILE A 9 4.93 -5.54 -13.05
CA ILE A 9 4.45 -5.01 -11.77
C ILE A 9 5.03 -5.80 -10.59
N TRP A 10 5.16 -7.12 -10.73
CA TRP A 10 5.84 -7.96 -9.74
C TRP A 10 7.27 -7.47 -9.49
N ALA A 11 8.02 -7.17 -10.55
CA ALA A 11 9.37 -6.64 -10.43
C ALA A 11 9.39 -5.28 -9.71
N VAL A 12 8.44 -4.39 -9.99
CA VAL A 12 8.29 -3.11 -9.29
C VAL A 12 8.01 -3.31 -7.80
N LEU A 13 7.13 -4.25 -7.43
CA LEU A 13 6.84 -4.59 -6.03
C LEU A 13 8.07 -5.15 -5.30
N MET A 14 8.85 -5.98 -5.98
CA MET A 14 10.11 -6.52 -5.45
C MET A 14 11.12 -5.39 -5.22
N LEU A 15 11.31 -4.49 -6.19
CA LEU A 15 12.20 -3.34 -6.05
C LEU A 15 11.75 -2.41 -4.91
N ALA A 16 10.44 -2.15 -4.78
CA ALA A 16 9.90 -1.36 -3.69
C ALA A 16 10.26 -1.96 -2.32
N THR A 17 10.20 -3.29 -2.18
CA THR A 17 10.62 -4.00 -0.96
C THR A 17 12.11 -3.86 -0.70
N VAL A 18 12.96 -3.98 -1.73
CA VAL A 18 14.40 -3.78 -1.60
C VAL A 18 14.73 -2.36 -1.14
N VAL A 19 14.05 -1.35 -1.71
CA VAL A 19 14.21 0.06 -1.31
C VAL A 19 13.78 0.27 0.13
N GLU A 20 12.68 -0.34 0.57
CA GLU A 20 12.20 -0.25 1.95
C GLU A 20 13.22 -0.82 2.95
N LEU A 21 13.82 -1.97 2.63
CA LEU A 21 14.90 -2.56 3.42
C LEU A 21 16.17 -1.69 3.43
N ALA A 22 16.46 -1.00 2.33
CA ALA A 22 17.58 -0.07 2.25
C ALA A 22 17.34 1.18 3.11
N ILE A 23 16.14 1.78 3.05
CA ILE A 23 15.76 2.96 3.85
C ILE A 23 15.93 2.67 5.35
N LEU A 24 15.56 1.47 5.80
CA LEU A 24 15.71 1.05 7.20
C LEU A 24 17.16 0.97 7.69
N ARG A 25 18.14 0.90 6.78
CA ARG A 25 19.57 0.80 7.11
C ARG A 25 20.31 2.14 6.97
N LEU A 26 19.69 3.16 6.39
CA LEU A 26 20.32 4.46 6.20
C LEU A 26 20.18 5.31 7.47
N PRO A 27 21.22 6.07 7.85
CA PRO A 27 21.15 6.98 8.99
C PRO A 27 20.36 8.25 8.63
N MET A 28 19.04 8.11 8.50
CA MET A 28 18.09 9.18 8.18
C MET A 28 17.28 9.58 9.41
N THR A 29 16.63 10.74 9.36
CA THR A 29 15.71 11.15 10.41
C THR A 29 14.50 10.22 10.47
N LEU A 30 14.00 9.94 11.68
CA LEU A 30 12.88 9.03 11.88
C LEU A 30 11.64 9.44 11.07
N SER A 31 11.37 10.74 10.96
CA SER A 31 10.26 11.27 10.15
C SER A 31 10.40 10.94 8.66
N LEU A 32 11.61 11.01 8.10
CA LEU A 32 11.87 10.64 6.70
C LEU A 32 11.73 9.14 6.47
N VAL A 33 12.25 8.33 7.40
CA VAL A 33 12.12 6.86 7.34
C VAL A 33 10.65 6.45 7.38
N VAL A 34 9.89 6.97 8.35
CA VAL A 34 8.47 6.65 8.53
C VAL A 34 7.64 7.08 7.32
N SER A 35 7.81 8.32 6.85
CA SER A 35 7.07 8.81 5.68
C SER A 35 7.42 8.02 4.40
N GLY A 36 8.69 7.68 4.21
CA GLY A 36 9.14 6.86 3.07
C GLY A 36 8.54 5.45 3.08
N ILE A 37 8.55 4.79 4.24
CA ILE A 37 7.96 3.44 4.40
C ILE A 37 6.44 3.49 4.17
N ILE A 38 5.74 4.46 4.75
CA ILE A 38 4.30 4.62 4.54
C ILE A 38 3.98 4.86 3.06
N GLY A 39 4.74 5.71 2.38
CA GLY A 39 4.58 5.97 0.95
C GLY A 39 4.79 4.72 0.10
N LEU A 40 5.83 3.92 0.38
CA LEU A 40 6.10 2.66 -0.30
C LEU A 40 5.02 1.61 -0.02
N ALA A 41 4.52 1.53 1.21
CA ALA A 41 3.41 0.66 1.57
C ALA A 41 2.13 1.01 0.77
N PHE A 42 1.82 2.30 0.66
CA PHE A 42 0.67 2.77 -0.12
C PHE A 42 0.82 2.45 -1.61
N LEU A 43 1.99 2.70 -2.19
CA LEU A 43 2.29 2.35 -3.58
C LEU A 43 2.07 0.86 -3.86
N LYS A 44 2.61 -0.01 -2.99
CA LYS A 44 2.44 -1.47 -3.10
C LYS A 44 0.96 -1.87 -3.02
N ALA A 45 0.21 -1.33 -2.05
CA ALA A 45 -1.21 -1.60 -1.89
C ALA A 45 -2.01 -1.22 -3.14
N VAL A 46 -1.75 -0.04 -3.72
CA VAL A 46 -2.42 0.43 -4.95
C VAL A 46 -2.10 -0.48 -6.13
N LEU A 47 -0.83 -0.86 -6.34
CA LEU A 47 -0.43 -1.76 -7.41
C LEU A 47 -1.09 -3.14 -7.27
N ILE A 48 -1.16 -3.68 -6.05
CA ILE A 48 -1.81 -4.96 -5.78
C ILE A 48 -3.31 -4.87 -6.05
N ALA A 49 -3.97 -3.82 -5.56
CA ALA A 49 -5.41 -3.62 -5.76
C ALA A 49 -5.74 -3.51 -7.25
N LEU A 50 -5.07 -2.61 -7.97
CA LEU A 50 -5.37 -2.33 -9.37
C LEU A 50 -5.10 -3.54 -10.28
N PHE A 51 -3.99 -4.25 -10.07
CA PHE A 51 -3.52 -5.23 -11.03
C PHE A 51 -3.70 -6.70 -10.61
N TYR A 52 -3.51 -7.04 -9.33
CA TYR A 52 -3.64 -8.41 -8.85
C TYR A 52 -5.05 -8.72 -8.36
N GLN A 53 -5.71 -7.79 -7.68
CA GLN A 53 -7.14 -7.91 -7.32
C GLN A 53 -8.07 -7.56 -8.49
N HIS A 54 -7.52 -7.28 -9.67
CA HIS A 54 -8.26 -6.93 -10.88
C HIS A 54 -9.26 -5.78 -10.71
N LEU A 55 -9.09 -4.91 -9.69
CA LEU A 55 -10.02 -3.81 -9.44
C LEU A 55 -10.17 -2.90 -10.65
N LEU A 56 -9.13 -2.75 -11.49
CA LEU A 56 -9.22 -1.96 -12.72
C LEU A 56 -10.36 -2.41 -13.64
N MET A 57 -10.55 -3.73 -13.78
CA MET A 57 -11.53 -4.34 -14.69
C MET A 57 -12.91 -4.55 -14.06
N GLU A 58 -13.03 -4.27 -12.76
CA GLU A 58 -14.24 -4.45 -11.99
C GLU A 58 -15.26 -3.30 -12.14
N THR A 59 -16.51 -3.62 -11.80
CA THR A 59 -17.63 -2.67 -11.83
C THR A 59 -17.46 -1.53 -10.81
N ARG A 60 -18.10 -0.38 -11.09
CA ARG A 60 -18.00 0.81 -10.21
C ARG A 60 -18.45 0.53 -8.76
N TRP A 61 -19.39 -0.39 -8.57
CA TRP A 61 -19.89 -0.79 -7.25
C TRP A 61 -18.83 -1.53 -6.42
N ILE A 62 -18.06 -2.42 -7.03
CA ILE A 62 -16.99 -3.16 -6.34
C ILE A 62 -15.83 -2.23 -5.97
N LYS A 63 -15.51 -1.26 -6.85
CA LYS A 63 -14.56 -0.18 -6.54
C LYS A 63 -14.99 0.66 -5.34
N LEU A 64 -16.28 1.00 -5.25
CA LEU A 64 -16.86 1.72 -4.12
C LEU A 64 -16.76 0.92 -2.82
N LEU A 65 -17.14 -0.37 -2.85
CA LEU A 65 -17.04 -1.26 -1.69
C LEU A 65 -15.61 -1.34 -1.15
N TYR A 66 -14.62 -1.44 -2.03
CA TYR A 66 -13.21 -1.42 -1.63
C TYR A 66 -12.82 -0.10 -0.95
N ALA A 67 -13.24 1.04 -1.50
CA ALA A 67 -12.98 2.35 -0.89
C ALA A 67 -13.62 2.47 0.50
N VAL A 68 -14.85 2.00 0.66
CA VAL A 68 -15.54 1.95 1.97
C VAL A 68 -14.80 1.04 2.95
N ALA A 69 -14.37 -0.14 2.52
CA ALA A 69 -13.59 -1.05 3.37
C ALA A 69 -12.28 -0.42 3.85
N VAL A 70 -11.58 0.31 2.96
CA VAL A 70 -10.35 1.04 3.33
C VAL A 70 -10.65 2.15 4.34
N LEU A 71 -11.73 2.92 4.16
CA LEU A 71 -12.12 3.97 5.12
C LEU A 71 -12.45 3.41 6.50
N ILE A 72 -13.17 2.27 6.55
CA ILE A 72 -13.46 1.57 7.80
C ILE A 72 -12.17 1.10 8.47
N ALA A 73 -11.26 0.48 7.71
CA ALA A 73 -9.98 0.02 8.24
C ALA A 73 -9.15 1.17 8.83
N VAL A 74 -9.05 2.30 8.12
CA VAL A 74 -8.35 3.50 8.62
C VAL A 74 -9.02 4.04 9.88
N GLY A 75 -10.35 4.14 9.90
CA GLY A 75 -11.10 4.60 11.06
C GLY A 75 -10.88 3.71 12.30
N LEU A 76 -10.88 2.39 12.12
CA LEU A 76 -10.60 1.44 13.20
C LEU A 76 -9.17 1.56 13.71
N ILE A 77 -8.18 1.66 12.83
CA ILE A 77 -6.77 1.84 13.21
C ILE A 77 -6.60 3.13 14.02
N VAL A 78 -7.16 4.25 13.55
CA VAL A 78 -7.10 5.53 14.26
C VAL A 78 -7.80 5.45 15.61
N GLY A 79 -8.99 4.82 15.66
CA GLY A 79 -9.74 4.60 16.91
C GLY A 79 -8.95 3.76 17.91
N MET A 80 -8.31 2.69 17.47
CA MET A 80 -7.45 1.85 18.32
C MET A 80 -6.23 2.61 18.83
N VAL A 81 -5.52 3.33 17.96
CA VAL A 81 -4.33 4.10 18.35
C VAL A 81 -4.69 5.18 19.38
N THR A 82 -5.78 5.91 19.15
CA THR A 82 -6.24 6.94 20.09
C THR A 82 -6.74 6.37 21.42
N SER A 83 -7.33 5.17 21.41
CA SER A 83 -7.75 4.47 22.63
C SER A 83 -6.56 3.96 23.46
N ILE A 84 -5.46 3.55 22.83
CA ILE A 84 -4.25 3.08 23.53
C ILE A 84 -3.45 4.28 24.07
N ALA A 85 -3.51 5.43 23.40
CA ALA A 85 -2.78 6.63 23.76
C ALA A 85 -3.41 7.44 24.92
N ARG A 86 -4.62 7.07 25.38
CA ARG A 86 -5.28 7.61 26.58
C ARG A 86 -5.12 6.66 27.75
#